data_AF-A0A8T7HYM3-F1
#
_entry.id   AF-A0A8T7HYM3-F1
#
_cell.length_a   1.000
_cell.length_b   1.000
_cell.length_c   1.000
_cell.angle_alpha   90.00
_cell.angle_beta   90.00
_cell.angle_gamma   90.00
#
_symmetry.space_group_name_H-M   'P 1'
#
loop_
_entity.id
_entity.type
_entity.pdbx_description
1 polymer ?
#
loop_
_entity_poly.entity_id
_entity_poly.type
_entity_poly.pdbx_seq_one_letter_code
_entity_poly.pdbx_strand_id
1 'polypeptide(L)' 'MVDNLTAGQFCWVELLTDNIQAAIEFYPSVWDWRAERADEASDFYTWHCAGATFGALYQIP' A
#
# COMPACT_ATOMS: atom_id res chain seq x y z
N MET A 1 -11.37 3.64 2.15
CA MET A 1 -10.87 4.20 0.88
C MET A 1 -10.81 5.71 1.04
N VAL A 2 -9.99 6.42 0.27
CA VAL A 2 -10.06 7.89 0.25
C VAL A 2 -11.36 8.28 -0.45
N ASP A 3 -12.38 8.63 0.32
CA ASP A 3 -13.69 8.98 -0.21
C ASP A 3 -13.67 10.46 -0.64
N ASN A 4 -14.21 10.77 -1.83
CA ASN A 4 -14.30 12.12 -2.42
C ASN A 4 -13.01 12.71 -3.05
N LEU A 5 -12.41 11.96 -3.97
CA LEU A 5 -11.30 12.43 -4.81
C LEU A 5 -11.81 13.29 -5.98
N THR A 6 -11.19 14.45 -6.18
CA THR A 6 -11.38 15.31 -7.35
C THR A 6 -10.57 14.77 -8.53
N ALA A 7 -11.09 14.92 -9.75
CA ALA A 7 -10.38 14.53 -10.96
C ALA A 7 -8.97 15.15 -11.03
N GLY A 8 -7.96 14.32 -11.25
CA GLY A 8 -6.55 14.72 -11.29
C GLY A 8 -5.84 14.73 -9.92
N GLN A 9 -6.53 14.46 -8.82
CA GLN A 9 -5.87 14.26 -7.53
C GLN A 9 -5.16 12.90 -7.47
N PHE A 10 -4.05 12.88 -6.75
CA PHE A 10 -3.37 11.63 -6.42
C PHE A 10 -4.29 10.74 -5.57
N CYS A 11 -4.59 9.55 -6.05
CA CYS A 11 -5.58 8.65 -5.44
C CYS A 11 -5.06 7.26 -5.08
N TRP A 12 -3.98 6.81 -5.73
CA TRP A 12 -3.51 5.44 -5.61
C TRP A 12 -2.02 5.30 -5.92
N VAL A 13 -1.28 4.59 -5.08
CA VAL A 13 0.05 4.04 -5.41
C VAL A 13 -0.05 2.55 -5.74
N GLU A 14 0.72 2.10 -6.71
CA GLU A 14 0.91 0.68 -7.02
C GLU A 14 2.40 0.35 -6.92
N LEU A 15 2.76 -0.66 -6.14
CA LEU A 15 4.15 -1.12 -6.01
C LEU A 15 4.24 -2.61 -6.33
N LEU A 16 5.02 -2.94 -7.34
CA LEU A 16 5.43 -4.31 -7.66
C LEU A 16 6.91 -4.45 -7.32
N THR A 17 7.27 -5.42 -6.50
CA THR A 17 8.65 -5.65 -6.08
C THR A 17 8.95 -7.13 -5.91
N ASP A 18 10.20 -7.52 -6.17
CA ASP A 18 10.74 -8.84 -5.88
C ASP A 18 11.13 -9.01 -4.39
N ASN A 19 11.01 -7.95 -3.58
CA ASN A 19 11.26 -8.00 -2.15
C ASN A 19 10.21 -7.22 -1.37
N ILE A 20 9.03 -7.82 -1.23
CA ILE A 20 7.88 -7.23 -0.54
C ILE A 20 8.18 -6.93 0.93
N GLN A 21 8.99 -7.77 1.59
CA GLN A 21 9.33 -7.60 3.00
C GLN A 21 10.17 -6.33 3.22
N ALA A 22 11.12 -6.06 2.33
CA ALA A 22 11.89 -4.82 2.39
C ALA A 22 11.00 -3.58 2.21
N ALA A 23 9.98 -3.63 1.35
CA ALA A 23 9.03 -2.54 1.22
C ALA A 23 8.19 -2.34 2.49
N ILE A 24 7.71 -3.44 3.08
CA ILE A 24 6.95 -3.43 4.34
C ILE A 24 7.76 -2.83 5.50
N GLU A 25 9.09 -2.97 5.49
CA GLU A 25 9.97 -2.37 6.51
C GLU A 25 10.37 -0.92 6.18
N PHE A 26 10.68 -0.65 4.92
CA PHE A 26 11.23 0.63 4.50
C PHE A 26 10.20 1.75 4.54
N TYR A 27 9.04 1.58 3.89
CA TYR A 27 8.06 2.66 3.75
C TYR A 27 7.53 3.17 5.10
N PRO A 28 7.22 2.29 6.09
CA PRO A 28 6.86 2.73 7.44
C PRO A 28 8.00 3.40 8.23
N SER A 29 9.27 3.21 7.82
CA SER A 29 10.41 3.89 8.45
C SER A 29 10.57 5.35 8.00
N VAL A 30 10.04 5.69 6.82
CA VAL A 30 10.14 7.03 6.21
C VAL A 30 8.85 7.83 6.38
N TRP A 31 7.71 7.14 6.32
CA TRP A 31 6.36 7.73 6.42
C TRP A 31 5.52 6.98 7.44
N ASP A 32 4.44 7.59 7.95
CA ASP A 32 3.45 6.92 8.83
C ASP A 32 2.52 5.99 8.01
N TRP A 33 3.12 5.19 7.15
CA TRP A 33 2.46 4.19 6.32
C TRP A 33 2.43 2.85 7.05
N ARG A 34 1.44 2.04 6.72
CA ARG A 34 1.32 0.66 7.20
C ARG A 34 0.96 -0.25 6.04
N ALA A 35 1.55 -1.45 6.04
CA ALA A 35 1.14 -2.52 5.15
C ALA A 35 0.23 -3.47 5.92
N GLU A 36 -0.92 -3.79 5.36
CA GLU A 36 -1.84 -4.81 5.88
C GLU A 36 -2.14 -5.82 4.77
N ARG A 37 -2.25 -7.11 5.11
CA ARG A 37 -2.70 -8.09 4.12
C ARG A 37 -4.15 -7.79 3.75
N ALA A 38 -4.46 -7.77 2.46
CA ALA A 38 -5.81 -7.48 1.98
C ALA A 38 -6.84 -8.51 2.50
N ASP A 39 -6.44 -9.78 2.60
CA ASP A 39 -7.17 -10.84 3.31
C ASP A 39 -6.22 -12.02 3.67
N GLU A 40 -6.72 -13.02 4.38
CA GLU A 40 -5.92 -14.18 4.82
C GLU A 40 -5.42 -15.08 3.69
N ALA A 41 -6.07 -15.06 2.53
CA ALA A 41 -5.74 -15.87 1.36
C ALA A 41 -4.94 -15.10 0.29
N SER A 42 -4.80 -13.78 0.45
CA SER A 42 -4.17 -12.91 -0.52
C SER A 42 -2.65 -12.87 -0.37
N ASP A 43 -1.98 -12.85 -1.52
CA ASP A 43 -0.53 -12.67 -1.67
C ASP A 43 -0.13 -11.20 -1.83
N PHE A 44 -1.07 -10.26 -1.66
CA PHE A 44 -0.81 -8.82 -1.77
C PHE A 44 -1.23 -8.03 -0.53
N TYR A 45 -0.56 -6.91 -0.33
CA TYR A 45 -0.76 -6.01 0.80
C TYR A 45 -1.37 -4.69 0.31
N THR A 46 -2.09 -4.02 1.20
CA THR A 46 -2.58 -2.66 1.00
C THR A 46 -1.78 -1.68 1.84
N TRP A 47 -1.58 -0.48 1.29
CA TRP A 47 -0.97 0.64 2.01
C TRP A 47 -2.03 1.48 2.72
N HIS A 48 -1.77 1.77 3.99
CA HIS A 48 -2.65 2.56 4.86
C HIS A 48 -1.90 3.77 5.41
N CYS A 49 -2.56 4.93 5.46
CA CYS A 49 -2.07 6.14 6.09
C CYS A 49 -3.27 6.89 6.71
N ALA A 50 -3.15 7.33 7.97
CA ALA A 50 -4.22 8.01 8.69
C ALA A 50 -5.60 7.31 8.63
N GLY A 51 -5.60 5.97 8.63
CA GLY A 51 -6.83 5.15 8.56
C GLY A 51 -7.43 4.98 7.16
N ALA A 52 -6.82 5.56 6.12
CA ALA A 52 -7.26 5.39 4.73
C ALA A 52 -6.31 4.45 3.96
N THR A 53 -6.91 3.53 3.20
CA THR A 53 -6.20 2.76 2.18
C THR A 53 -5.96 3.64 0.95
N PHE A 54 -4.71 3.68 0.47
CA PHE A 54 -4.31 4.53 -0.67
C PHE A 54 -3.38 3.81 -1.68
N GLY A 55 -3.18 2.50 -1.54
CA GLY A 55 -2.37 1.78 -2.51
C GLY A 55 -2.32 0.28 -2.28
N ALA A 56 -1.68 -0.41 -3.21
CA ALA A 56 -1.37 -1.83 -3.11
C ALA A 56 0.11 -2.12 -3.34
N LEU A 57 0.50 -3.30 -2.88
CA LEU A 57 1.85 -3.82 -2.88
C LEU A 57 1.79 -5.30 -3.27
N TYR A 58 2.48 -5.65 -4.35
CA TYR A 58 2.52 -6.99 -4.91
C TYR A 58 3.96 -7.53 -4.95
N GLN A 59 4.10 -8.79 -4.55
CA GLN A 59 5.31 -9.55 -4.80
C GLN A 59 5.30 -10.00 -6.27
N ILE A 60 6.37 -9.71 -6.99
CA ILE A 60 6.65 -10.27 -8.31
C ILE A 60 7.84 -11.23 -8.23
N PRO A 61 7.96 -12.18 -9.18
CA PRO A 61 9.12 -13.07 -9.28
C PRO A 61 10.44 -12.32 -9.48
#